data_AF-A0A2H3BY71-F1
#
_entry.id   AF-A0A2H3BY71-F1
#
_cell.length_a   1.000
_cell.length_b   1.000
_cell.length_c   1.000
_cell.angle_alpha   90.00
_cell.angle_beta   90.00
_cell.angle_gamma   90.00
#
_symmetry.space_group_name_H-M   'P 1'
#
loop_
_entity.id
_entity.type
_entity.pdbx_description
1 polymer ?
#
loop_
_entity_poly.entity_id
_entity_poly.type
_entity_poly.pdbx_seq_one_letter_code
_entity_poly.pdbx_strand_id
1 'polypeptide(L)'
;MGTNLTAMVKEVRALGAEPVLVTSLIVRNFYANGTINDSLQPWADETALVARQQWTPLLDLHGTSKEYCEKIGPNAAHRLNPTATDNTHLNLHGKIVFGRMVADLLKRNLDPTLLELPIIDNLGLTYNNTHGIASY
;
A
#
# COMPACT_ATOMS: atom_id res chain seq x y z
N MET A 1 -7.02 -2.82 -19.12
CA MET A 1 -7.03 -3.95 -18.16
C MET A 1 -8.23 -3.67 -17.25
N GLY A 2 -8.26 -4.08 -15.96
CA GLY A 2 -9.19 -3.45 -14.99
C GLY A 2 -10.68 -3.80 -15.07
N THR A 3 -11.15 -4.63 -16.00
CA THR A 3 -12.57 -5.01 -16.14
C THR A 3 -13.16 -5.56 -14.84
N ASN A 4 -12.48 -6.51 -14.21
CA ASN A 4 -12.94 -7.13 -12.96
C ASN A 4 -12.98 -6.13 -11.81
N LEU A 5 -11.95 -5.28 -11.68
CA LEU A 5 -11.90 -4.26 -10.63
C LEU A 5 -13.03 -3.24 -10.81
N THR A 6 -13.34 -2.86 -12.05
CA THR A 6 -14.48 -1.98 -12.37
C THR A 6 -15.81 -2.64 -12.03
N ALA A 7 -15.97 -3.94 -12.28
CA ALA A 7 -17.18 -4.68 -11.90
C ALA A 7 -17.36 -4.69 -10.37
N MET A 8 -16.29 -5.00 -9.61
CA MET A 8 -16.31 -5.00 -8.15
C MET A 8 -16.71 -3.63 -7.59
N VAL A 9 -16.19 -2.53 -8.14
CA VAL A 9 -16.58 -1.17 -7.73
C VAL A 9 -18.09 -0.94 -7.90
N LYS A 10 -18.67 -1.38 -9.02
CA LYS A 10 -20.10 -1.25 -9.29
C LYS A 10 -20.95 -2.13 -8.36
N GLU A 11 -20.49 -3.35 -8.09
CA GLU A 11 -21.17 -4.28 -7.17
C GLU A 11 -21.20 -3.74 -5.74
N VAL A 12 -20.07 -3.20 -5.24
CA VAL A 12 -20.00 -2.57 -3.91
C VAL A 12 -20.97 -1.39 -3.81
N ARG A 13 -21.02 -0.52 -4.84
CA ARG A 13 -21.98 0.60 -4.87
C ARG A 13 -23.43 0.16 -4.97
N ALA A 14 -23.73 -0.93 -5.69
CA ALA A 14 -25.09 -1.48 -5.76
C ALA A 14 -25.59 -1.96 -4.39
N LEU A 15 -24.69 -2.29 -3.47
CA LEU A 15 -24.99 -2.62 -2.07
C LEU A 15 -25.07 -1.38 -1.15
N GLY A 16 -24.92 -0.17 -1.68
CA GLY A 16 -24.97 1.08 -0.91
C GLY A 16 -23.69 1.43 -0.16
N ALA A 17 -22.57 0.76 -0.44
CA ALA A 17 -21.28 1.04 0.17
C ALA A 17 -20.39 1.92 -0.73
N GLU A 18 -19.45 2.66 -0.12
CA GLU A 18 -18.43 3.40 -0.86
C GLU A 18 -17.17 2.52 -1.04
N PRO A 19 -16.81 2.13 -2.27
CA PRO A 19 -15.57 1.42 -2.51
C PRO A 19 -14.39 2.34 -2.23
N VAL A 20 -13.29 1.76 -1.73
CA VAL A 20 -11.97 2.40 -1.61
C VAL A 20 -10.97 1.47 -2.25
N LEU A 21 -10.29 1.94 -3.29
CA LEU A 21 -9.29 1.13 -3.99
C LEU A 21 -7.91 1.30 -3.35
N VAL A 22 -7.16 0.21 -3.29
CA VAL A 22 -5.79 0.18 -2.77
C VAL A 22 -4.91 -0.43 -3.85
N THR A 23 -3.84 0.27 -4.22
CA THR A 23 -2.84 -0.31 -5.14
C THR A 23 -2.12 -1.47 -4.45
N SER A 24 -1.61 -2.44 -5.21
CA SER A 24 -0.82 -3.53 -4.63
C SER A 24 0.39 -3.00 -3.85
N LEU A 25 0.80 -3.72 -2.81
CA LEU A 25 2.12 -3.56 -2.23
C LEU A 25 3.20 -3.97 -3.25
N ILE A 26 4.36 -3.32 -3.24
CA ILE A 26 5.51 -3.76 -4.04
C ILE A 26 5.97 -5.19 -3.68
N VAL A 27 6.51 -5.89 -4.67
CA VAL A 27 7.35 -7.08 -4.44
C VAL A 27 8.76 -6.59 -4.14
N ARG A 28 9.38 -7.11 -3.06
CA ARG A 28 10.70 -6.64 -2.58
C ARG A 28 11.86 -7.23 -3.40
N ASN A 29 11.74 -7.16 -4.72
CA ASN A 29 12.81 -7.45 -5.66
C ASN A 29 13.60 -6.16 -5.91
N PHE A 30 14.91 -6.22 -5.78
CA PHE A 30 15.78 -5.05 -5.95
C PHE A 30 16.74 -5.26 -7.11
N TYR A 31 17.06 -4.18 -7.81
CA TYR A 31 18.25 -4.11 -8.66
C TYR A 31 19.51 -3.92 -7.81
N ALA A 32 20.68 -4.12 -8.42
CA ALA A 32 21.97 -3.97 -7.74
C ALA A 32 22.24 -2.55 -7.21
N ASN A 33 21.58 -1.52 -7.76
CA ASN A 33 21.67 -0.13 -7.31
C ASN A 33 20.77 0.17 -6.09
N GLY A 34 20.04 -0.82 -5.56
CA GLY A 34 19.15 -0.65 -4.40
C GLY A 34 17.75 -0.12 -4.72
N THR A 35 17.39 0.09 -5.99
CA THR A 35 16.03 0.47 -6.37
C THR A 35 15.15 -0.76 -6.60
N ILE A 36 13.84 -0.61 -6.45
CA ILE A 36 12.88 -1.70 -6.66
C ILE A 36 12.83 -2.09 -8.15
N ASN A 37 12.98 -3.39 -8.44
CA ASN A 37 12.66 -3.98 -9.73
C ASN A 37 11.15 -4.16 -9.82
N ASP A 38 10.50 -3.08 -10.25
CA ASP A 38 9.06 -2.89 -10.08
C ASP A 38 8.24 -3.65 -11.13
N SER A 39 7.98 -4.91 -10.84
CA SER A 39 7.13 -5.75 -11.68
C SER A 39 5.64 -5.48 -11.51
N LEU A 40 5.20 -4.65 -10.54
CA LEU A 40 3.77 -4.44 -10.25
C LEU A 40 3.26 -3.04 -10.65
N GLN A 41 4.14 -2.13 -11.06
CA GLN A 41 3.77 -0.78 -11.52
C GLN A 41 2.59 -0.78 -12.51
N PRO A 42 2.52 -1.64 -13.55
CA PRO A 42 1.39 -1.63 -14.48
C PRO A 42 0.03 -1.93 -13.82
N TRP A 43 0.02 -2.73 -12.75
CA TRP A 43 -1.20 -3.03 -11.99
C TRP A 43 -1.58 -1.88 -11.05
N ALA A 44 -0.60 -1.24 -10.42
CA ALA A 44 -0.83 -0.04 -9.62
C ALA A 44 -1.41 1.10 -10.47
N ASP A 45 -0.84 1.31 -11.67
CA ASP A 45 -1.32 2.31 -12.64
C ASP A 45 -2.75 2.03 -13.09
N GLU A 46 -3.08 0.76 -13.36
CA GLU A 46 -4.43 0.36 -13.75
C GLU A 46 -5.43 0.54 -12.60
N THR A 47 -5.06 0.18 -11.37
CA THR A 47 -5.91 0.44 -10.19
C THR A 47 -6.16 1.93 -10.00
N ALA A 48 -5.14 2.77 -10.18
CA ALA A 48 -5.27 4.22 -10.12
C ALA A 48 -6.14 4.77 -11.26
N LEU A 49 -6.04 4.20 -12.46
CA LEU A 49 -6.90 4.56 -13.60
C LEU A 49 -8.37 4.22 -13.31
N VAL A 50 -8.66 3.02 -12.81
CA VAL A 50 -10.02 2.61 -12.42
C VAL A 50 -10.55 3.52 -11.31
N ALA A 51 -9.73 3.86 -10.32
CA ALA A 51 -10.13 4.76 -9.24
C ALA A 51 -10.58 6.14 -9.78
N ARG A 52 -9.79 6.72 -10.69
CA ARG A 52 -10.14 7.98 -11.36
C ARG A 52 -11.41 7.86 -12.20
N GLN A 53 -11.52 6.82 -13.02
CA GLN A 53 -12.68 6.63 -13.92
C GLN A 53 -13.98 6.38 -13.15
N GLN A 54 -13.91 5.69 -12.02
CA GLN A 54 -15.05 5.37 -11.19
C GLN A 54 -15.28 6.38 -10.06
N TRP A 55 -14.46 7.42 -9.93
CA TRP A 55 -14.59 8.43 -8.88
C TRP A 55 -14.63 7.80 -7.47
N THR A 56 -13.74 6.84 -7.21
CA THR A 56 -13.60 6.17 -5.90
C THR A 56 -12.26 6.57 -5.30
N PRO A 57 -12.16 6.73 -3.96
CA PRO A 57 -10.90 7.03 -3.30
C PRO A 57 -9.82 5.99 -3.61
N LEU A 58 -8.57 6.45 -3.67
CA LEU A 58 -7.39 5.62 -3.89
C LEU A 58 -6.41 5.74 -2.71
N LEU A 59 -5.96 4.61 -2.21
CA LEU A 59 -4.83 4.50 -1.30
C LEU A 59 -3.62 3.99 -2.09
N ASP A 60 -2.64 4.88 -2.35
CA ASP A 60 -1.41 4.54 -3.07
C ASP A 60 -0.39 3.84 -2.15
N LEU A 61 -0.69 2.59 -1.80
CA LEU A 61 0.22 1.74 -1.04
C LEU A 61 1.45 1.36 -1.88
N HIS A 62 1.36 1.30 -3.21
CA HIS A 62 2.44 0.91 -4.10
C HIS A 62 3.56 1.95 -4.03
N GLY A 63 3.25 3.22 -4.31
CA GLY A 63 4.20 4.33 -4.21
C GLY A 63 4.76 4.48 -2.81
N THR A 64 3.89 4.46 -1.79
CA THR A 64 4.30 4.62 -0.38
C THR A 64 5.26 3.52 0.07
N SER A 65 4.96 2.25 -0.27
CA SER A 65 5.82 1.13 0.11
C SER A 65 7.12 1.07 -0.68
N LYS A 66 7.10 1.46 -1.97
CA LYS A 66 8.29 1.59 -2.81
C LYS A 66 9.26 2.59 -2.21
N GLU A 67 8.78 3.80 -1.91
CA GLU A 67 9.60 4.86 -1.33
C GLU A 67 10.23 4.41 -0.01
N TYR A 68 9.44 3.80 0.88
CA TYR A 68 9.96 3.27 2.15
C TYR A 68 11.03 2.20 1.94
N CYS A 69 10.75 1.20 1.09
CA CYS A 69 11.67 0.07 0.87
C CYS A 69 12.98 0.51 0.22
N GLU A 70 12.95 1.48 -0.70
CA GLU A 70 14.16 2.06 -1.30
C GLU A 70 14.95 2.89 -0.28
N LYS A 71 14.28 3.63 0.62
CA LYS A 71 14.94 4.39 1.69
C LYS A 71 15.64 3.50 2.73
N ILE A 72 15.01 2.41 3.16
CA ILE A 72 15.61 1.49 4.16
C ILE A 72 16.63 0.53 3.54
N GLY A 73 16.59 0.37 2.22
CA GLY A 73 17.45 -0.53 1.45
C GLY A 73 17.07 -2.01 1.54
N PRO A 74 17.67 -2.86 0.67
CA PRO A 74 17.25 -4.25 0.46
C PRO A 74 17.37 -5.11 1.73
N ASN A 75 18.49 -4.98 2.46
CA ASN A 75 18.73 -5.78 3.67
C ASN A 75 17.65 -5.55 4.73
N ALA A 76 17.25 -4.30 4.97
CA ALA A 76 16.20 -3.98 5.93
C ALA A 76 14.82 -4.38 5.39
N ALA A 77 14.54 -4.13 4.10
CA ALA A 77 13.27 -4.49 3.47
C ALA A 77 13.03 -6.02 3.48
N HIS A 78 14.06 -6.84 3.25
CA HIS A 78 13.96 -8.30 3.28
C HIS A 78 13.73 -8.87 4.68
N ARG A 79 14.01 -8.10 5.75
CA ARG A 79 13.61 -8.50 7.12
C ARG A 79 12.10 -8.44 7.35
N LEU A 80 11.32 -7.91 6.40
CA LEU A 80 9.86 -7.92 6.41
C LEU A 80 9.27 -9.15 5.70
N ASN A 81 10.12 -9.98 5.06
CA ASN A 81 9.74 -11.23 4.43
C ASN A 81 9.54 -12.34 5.47
N PRO A 82 8.69 -13.35 5.20
CA PRO A 82 8.63 -14.56 6.01
C PRO A 82 9.89 -15.42 5.85
N THR A 83 10.51 -15.43 4.66
CA THR A 83 11.72 -16.19 4.37
C THR A 83 12.63 -15.43 3.40
N ALA A 84 13.88 -15.87 3.23
CA ALA A 84 14.83 -15.25 2.31
C ALA A 84 14.43 -15.35 0.83
N THR A 85 13.53 -16.28 0.47
CA THR A 85 13.13 -16.54 -0.91
C THR A 85 11.72 -16.02 -1.25
N ASP A 86 11.01 -15.48 -0.25
CA ASP A 86 9.65 -14.97 -0.43
C ASP A 86 9.59 -13.45 -0.32
N ASN A 87 9.70 -12.79 -1.47
CA ASN A 87 9.63 -11.32 -1.58
C ASN A 87 8.21 -10.78 -1.72
N THR A 88 7.20 -11.66 -1.66
CA THR A 88 5.78 -11.31 -1.88
C THR A 88 5.06 -11.21 -0.54
N HIS A 89 5.09 -12.27 0.25
CA HIS A 89 4.35 -12.33 1.52
C HIS A 89 5.05 -11.56 2.63
N LEU A 90 4.34 -11.33 3.73
CA LEU A 90 4.82 -10.54 4.86
C LEU A 90 4.94 -11.41 6.12
N ASN A 91 6.02 -11.20 6.88
CA ASN A 91 6.07 -11.63 8.27
C ASN A 91 5.28 -10.67 9.19
N LEU A 92 5.32 -10.89 10.50
CA LEU A 92 4.60 -10.06 11.47
C LEU A 92 5.01 -8.58 11.40
N HIS A 93 6.32 -8.30 11.32
CA HIS A 93 6.85 -6.94 11.21
C HIS A 93 6.38 -6.26 9.92
N GLY A 94 6.43 -6.97 8.78
CA GLY A 94 5.91 -6.48 7.52
C GLY A 94 4.43 -6.12 7.58
N LYS A 95 3.60 -6.97 8.21
CA LYS A 95 2.17 -6.69 8.41
C LYS A 95 1.93 -5.42 9.21
N ILE A 96 2.72 -5.19 10.26
CA ILE A 96 2.63 -3.99 11.10
C ILE A 96 3.04 -2.74 10.31
N VAL A 97 4.20 -2.78 9.63
CA VAL A 97 4.74 -1.66 8.85
C VAL A 97 3.79 -1.25 7.73
N PHE A 98 3.39 -2.20 6.88
CA PHE A 98 2.55 -1.90 5.72
C PHE A 98 1.08 -1.67 6.12
N GLY A 99 0.60 -2.31 7.18
CA GLY A 99 -0.71 -2.02 7.76
C GLY A 99 -0.81 -0.58 8.28
N ARG A 100 0.27 -0.07 8.92
CA ARG A 100 0.33 1.33 9.34
C ARG A 100 0.27 2.28 8.15
N MET A 101 0.99 1.99 7.06
CA MET A 101 0.92 2.81 5.84
C MET A 101 -0.50 2.89 5.28
N VAL A 102 -1.24 1.77 5.21
CA VAL A 102 -2.64 1.78 4.78
C VAL A 102 -3.49 2.65 5.70
N ALA A 103 -3.30 2.55 7.02
CA ALA A 103 -4.05 3.34 7.97
C ALA A 103 -3.70 4.86 7.89
N ASP A 104 -2.46 5.21 7.57
CA ASP A 104 -2.07 6.61 7.34
C ASP A 104 -2.66 7.15 6.04
N LEU A 105 -2.68 6.34 4.98
CA LEU A 105 -3.33 6.67 3.71
C LEU A 105 -4.84 6.86 3.87
N LEU A 106 -5.50 6.01 4.66
CA LEU A 106 -6.92 6.17 5.00
C LEU A 106 -7.18 7.53 5.66
N LYS A 107 -6.41 7.89 6.70
CA LYS A 107 -6.56 9.19 7.39
C LYS A 107 -6.29 10.38 6.48
N ARG A 108 -5.37 10.25 5.53
CA ARG A 108 -4.97 11.35 4.63
C ARG A 108 -5.93 11.55 3.46
N ASN A 109 -6.46 10.45 2.90
CA ASN A 109 -7.15 10.47 1.61
C ASN A 109 -8.66 10.29 1.71
N LEU A 110 -9.19 9.84 2.84
CA LEU A 110 -10.62 9.77 3.06
C LEU A 110 -11.12 10.98 3.83
N ASP A 111 -12.27 11.48 3.43
CA ASP A 111 -12.95 12.56 4.14
C ASP A 111 -13.33 12.06 5.56
N PRO A 112 -12.83 12.72 6.61
CA PRO A 112 -13.12 12.32 7.99
C PRO A 112 -14.61 12.43 8.36
N THR A 113 -15.42 13.13 7.57
CA THR A 113 -16.88 13.18 7.74
C THR A 113 -17.60 11.97 7.14
N LEU A 114 -16.94 11.20 6.26
CA LEU A 114 -17.52 10.00 5.65
C LEU A 114 -17.44 8.79 6.57
N LEU A 115 -16.52 8.75 7.53
CA LEU A 115 -16.39 7.64 8.47
C LEU A 115 -15.53 8.03 9.69
N GLU A 116 -16.04 7.86 10.90
CA GLU A 116 -15.18 7.74 12.09
C GLU A 116 -14.46 6.39 12.02
N LEU A 117 -13.30 6.37 11.37
CA LEU A 117 -12.46 5.18 11.32
C LEU A 117 -11.82 4.98 12.71
N PRO A 118 -11.91 3.77 13.31
CA PRO A 118 -11.25 3.46 14.57
C PRO A 118 -9.73 3.26 14.40
N ILE A 119 -9.07 4.19 13.70
CA ILE A 119 -7.62 4.19 13.49
C ILE A 119 -6.96 4.83 14.70
N ILE A 120 -6.37 3.97 15.53
CA ILE A 120 -5.51 4.39 16.63
C ILE A 120 -4.21 4.95 16.04
N ASP A 121 -3.80 6.11 16.53
CA ASP A 121 -2.55 6.74 16.10
C ASP A 121 -1.33 5.94 16.55
N ASN A 122 -0.35 5.84 15.66
CA ASN A 122 0.98 5.36 16.00
C ASN A 122 2.00 6.30 15.35
N LEU A 123 2.18 7.46 15.99
CA LEU A 123 3.01 8.55 15.47
C LEU A 123 4.48 8.13 15.31
N GLY A 124 4.99 7.25 16.18
CA GLY A 124 6.35 6.73 16.09
C GLY A 124 6.58 5.88 14.83
N LEU A 125 5.68 4.92 14.56
CA LEU A 125 5.80 4.10 13.36
C LEU A 125 5.51 4.90 12.07
N THR A 126 4.55 5.83 12.13
CA THR A 126 4.27 6.78 11.03
C THR A 126 5.52 7.61 10.69
N TYR A 127 6.18 8.14 11.71
CA TYR A 127 7.43 8.89 11.56
C TYR A 127 8.51 8.01 10.92
N ASN A 128 8.72 6.80 11.44
CA ASN A 128 9.72 5.89 10.90
C ASN A 128 9.47 5.54 9.43
N ASN A 129 8.23 5.19 9.08
CA ASN A 129 7.83 4.84 7.71
C ASN A 129 8.07 6.00 6.73
N THR A 130 7.76 7.24 7.13
CA THR A 130 7.91 8.43 6.27
C THR A 130 9.36 8.90 6.13
N HIS A 131 10.21 8.60 7.12
CA HIS A 131 11.62 9.02 7.15
C HIS A 131 12.60 7.92 6.76
N GLY A 132 12.13 6.74 6.35
CA GLY A 132 13.01 5.65 5.94
C GLY A 132 13.79 5.03 7.11
N ILE A 133 13.18 4.98 8.29
CA ILE A 133 13.76 4.33 9.47
C ILE A 133 13.21 2.91 9.51
N ALA A 134 14.09 1.92 9.42
CA ALA A 134 13.71 0.52 9.44
C ALA A 134 12.96 0.18 10.74
N SER A 135 11.72 -0.29 10.60
CA SER A 135 10.90 -0.73 11.72
C SER A 135 10.66 -2.23 11.64
N TYR A 136 10.91 -2.92 12.75
CA TYR A 136 10.63 -4.33 12.98
C TYR A 136 10.16 -4.47 14.42
#